data_AF-A0A438W765-F1
#
_entry.id   AF-A0A438W765-F1
#
_cell.length_a   1.000
_cell.length_b   1.000
_cell.length_c   1.000
_cell.angle_alpha   90.00
_cell.angle_beta   90.00
_cell.angle_gamma   90.00
#
_symmetry.space_group_name_H-M   'P 1'
#
loop_
_entity.id
_entity.type
_entity.pdbx_description
1 polymer ?
#
loop_
_entity_poly.entity_id
_entity_poly.type
_entity_poly.pdbx_seq_one_letter_code
_entity_poly.pdbx_strand_id
1 'polypeptide(L)'
;RFTLINEENVWKSLNKEGQAITLCMHFGYWEAVGTTLAQYYKDYGRGCLGRLTKFAPINHMIMSRREAFGVRFVNKVGAMKELIKMYNQGNGLVGILVDQNVVPKDGVVVKFFN
;
A
#
# COMPACT_ATOMS: atom_id res chain seq x y z
N ARG A 1 13.04 -14.34 6.87
CA ARG A 1 13.92 -13.26 6.35
C ARG A 1 13.61 -13.10 4.88
N PHE A 2 13.28 -11.90 4.41
CA PHE A 2 13.00 -11.65 2.99
C PHE A 2 14.28 -11.27 2.24
N THR A 3 14.34 -11.60 0.96
CA THR A 3 15.34 -11.10 0.02
C THR A 3 14.65 -10.10 -0.91
N LEU A 4 15.19 -8.89 -1.02
CA LEU A 4 14.64 -7.84 -1.87
C LEU A 4 15.42 -7.82 -3.18
N ILE A 5 14.69 -7.96 -4.29
CA ILE A 5 15.26 -7.89 -5.64
C ILE A 5 14.97 -6.50 -6.18
N ASN A 6 16.00 -5.84 -6.73
CA ASN A 6 15.94 -4.50 -7.31
C ASN A 6 15.41 -3.42 -6.34
N GLU A 7 15.78 -3.53 -5.06
CA GLU A 7 15.39 -2.61 -3.99
C GLU A 7 15.80 -1.16 -4.28
N GLU A 8 16.87 -0.95 -5.04
CA GLU A 8 17.38 0.35 -5.44
C GLU A 8 16.34 1.21 -6.15
N ASN A 9 15.32 0.60 -6.79
CA ASN A 9 14.26 1.37 -7.45
C ASN A 9 13.35 2.09 -6.45
N VAL A 10 13.11 1.51 -5.27
CA VAL A 10 12.39 2.19 -4.19
C VAL A 10 13.25 3.34 -3.68
N TRP A 11 14.53 3.08 -3.39
CA TRP A 11 15.45 4.11 -2.90
C TRP A 11 15.66 5.26 -3.89
N LYS A 12 15.65 5.01 -5.21
CA LYS A 12 15.69 6.09 -6.21
C LYS A 12 14.51 7.06 -6.06
N SER A 13 13.29 6.54 -5.87
CA SER A 13 12.11 7.38 -5.65
C SER A 13 12.19 8.12 -4.32
N LEU A 14 12.56 7.41 -3.25
CA LEU A 14 12.66 7.99 -1.91
C LEU A 14 13.73 9.09 -1.84
N ASN A 15 14.90 8.90 -2.45
CA ASN A 15 15.97 9.89 -2.46
C ASN A 15 15.65 11.11 -3.33
N LYS A 16 14.87 10.94 -4.40
CA LYS A 16 14.53 12.01 -5.34
C LYS A 16 13.35 12.86 -4.87
N GLU A 17 12.31 12.22 -4.35
CA GLU A 17 11.02 12.85 -4.08
C GLU A 17 10.62 12.81 -2.59
N GLY A 18 11.41 12.14 -1.74
CA GLY A 18 11.09 11.86 -0.33
C GLY A 18 10.02 10.78 -0.13
N GLN A 19 9.41 10.28 -1.21
CA GLN A 19 8.20 9.46 -1.14
C GLN A 19 8.11 8.48 -2.30
N ALA A 20 7.29 7.44 -2.14
CA ALA A 20 7.08 6.43 -3.17
C ALA A 20 5.70 5.76 -3.08
N ILE A 21 5.21 5.32 -4.24
CA ILE A 21 4.07 4.42 -4.34
C ILE A 21 4.60 3.04 -4.73
N THR A 22 4.24 2.01 -3.95
CA THR A 22 4.56 0.62 -4.29
C THR A 22 3.30 -0.07 -4.78
N LEU A 23 3.39 -0.73 -5.94
CA LEU A 23 2.28 -1.43 -6.55
C LEU A 23 2.44 -2.93 -6.34
N CYS A 24 1.34 -3.60 -6.04
CA CYS A 24 1.28 -5.04 -5.85
C CYS A 24 0.06 -5.62 -6.56
N MET A 25 0.12 -6.91 -6.88
CA MET A 25 -1.01 -7.70 -7.34
C MET A 25 -1.35 -8.74 -6.28
N HIS A 26 -2.55 -9.31 -6.32
CA HIS A 26 -2.94 -10.48 -5.52
C HIS A 26 -2.25 -11.74 -6.05
N PHE A 27 -0.92 -11.77 -6.00
CA PHE A 27 -0.09 -12.84 -6.51
C PHE A 27 0.96 -13.27 -5.48
N GLY A 28 1.12 -14.58 -5.31
CA GLY A 28 2.01 -15.15 -4.28
C GLY A 28 1.63 -14.70 -2.86
N TYR A 29 2.64 -14.52 -2.00
CA TYR A 29 2.45 -14.03 -0.63
C TYR A 29 2.52 -12.49 -0.58
N TRP A 30 1.58 -11.82 -1.24
CA TRP A 30 1.51 -10.36 -1.36
C TRP A 30 1.44 -9.63 0.00
N GLU A 31 0.87 -10.30 1.01
CA GLU A 31 0.83 -9.86 2.40
C GLU A 31 2.21 -9.52 2.98
N ALA A 32 3.28 -10.16 2.48
CA ALA A 32 4.66 -9.86 2.85
C ALA A 32 5.04 -8.40 2.57
N VAL A 33 4.42 -7.74 1.59
CA VAL A 33 4.75 -6.35 1.23
C VAL A 33 4.51 -5.43 2.43
N GLY A 34 3.40 -5.57 3.14
CA GLY A 34 3.12 -4.76 4.33
C GLY A 34 4.20 -4.92 5.41
N THR A 35 4.59 -6.16 5.70
CA THR A 35 5.64 -6.48 6.69
C THR A 35 7.03 -6.02 6.22
N THR A 36 7.30 -6.08 4.93
CA THR A 36 8.58 -5.66 4.33
C THR A 36 8.71 -4.15 4.37
N LEU A 37 7.67 -3.41 3.99
CA LEU A 37 7.65 -1.94 4.11
C LEU A 37 7.92 -1.51 5.55
N ALA A 38 7.31 -2.20 6.52
CA ALA A 38 7.54 -1.98 7.93
C ALA A 38 9.00 -2.20 8.36
N GLN A 39 9.59 -3.32 7.93
CA GLN A 39 10.91 -3.74 8.41
C GLN A 39 12.06 -2.91 7.81
N TYR A 40 11.99 -2.57 6.52
CA TYR A 40 13.13 -2.01 5.78
C TYR A 40 13.06 -0.49 5.60
N TYR A 41 11.89 0.14 5.81
CA TYR A 41 11.67 1.57 5.54
C TYR A 41 11.07 2.30 6.76
N LYS A 42 11.63 2.04 7.94
CA LYS A 42 11.08 2.48 9.23
C LYS A 42 10.93 4.00 9.39
N ASP A 43 11.72 4.79 8.67
CA ASP A 43 11.75 6.25 8.77
C ASP A 43 10.68 6.94 7.89
N TYR A 44 9.90 6.16 7.13
CA TYR A 44 8.85 6.65 6.23
C TYR A 44 7.44 6.46 6.78
N GLY A 45 6.52 7.33 6.36
CA GLY A 45 5.09 7.23 6.60
C GLY A 45 4.48 6.09 5.81
N ARG A 46 4.44 4.90 6.42
CA ARG A 46 4.02 3.65 5.77
C ARG A 46 2.50 3.50 5.77
N GLY A 47 1.93 3.31 4.59
CA GLY A 47 0.50 3.08 4.41
C GLY A 47 0.18 1.85 3.57
N CYS A 48 -1.01 1.29 3.73
CA CYS A 48 -1.56 0.32 2.80
C CYS A 48 -3.00 0.68 2.43
N LEU A 49 -3.29 0.72 1.13
CA LEU A 49 -4.63 0.96 0.63
C LEU A 49 -5.40 -0.36 0.55
N GLY A 50 -6.56 -0.42 1.21
CA GLY A 50 -7.41 -1.61 1.18
C GLY A 50 -8.89 -1.29 1.31
N ARG A 51 -9.75 -2.26 0.99
CA ARG A 51 -11.20 -2.14 1.15
C ARG A 51 -11.66 -2.91 2.38
N LEU A 52 -12.36 -2.23 3.28
CA LEU A 52 -13.01 -2.91 4.40
C LEU A 52 -14.14 -3.82 3.91
N THR A 53 -14.28 -4.96 4.58
CA THR A 53 -15.36 -5.92 4.36
C THR A 53 -16.63 -5.49 5.11
N LYS A 54 -17.73 -6.21 4.90
CA LYS A 54 -18.98 -6.00 5.66
C LYS A 54 -18.90 -6.52 7.11
N PHE A 55 -17.86 -7.27 7.47
CA PHE A 55 -17.73 -7.93 8.77
C PHE A 55 -16.70 -7.22 9.64
N ALA A 56 -17.18 -6.53 10.69
CA ALA A 56 -16.32 -5.76 11.59
C ALA A 56 -15.19 -6.56 12.26
N PRO A 57 -15.40 -7.83 12.71
CA PRO A 57 -14.32 -8.61 13.32
C PRO A 57 -13.16 -8.89 12.36
N ILE A 58 -13.47 -9.18 11.08
CA ILE A 58 -12.46 -9.41 10.04
C ILE A 58 -11.67 -8.13 9.78
N ASN A 59 -12.37 -6.99 9.68
CA ASN A 59 -11.74 -5.69 9.49
C ASN A 59 -10.77 -5.36 10.64
N HIS A 60 -11.21 -5.58 11.89
CA HIS A 60 -10.39 -5.35 13.07
C HIS A 60 -9.14 -6.24 13.09
N MET A 61 -9.26 -7.51 12.72
CA MET A 61 -8.12 -8.42 12.59
C MET A 61 -7.12 -7.96 11.51
N ILE A 62 -7.60 -7.50 10.35
CA ILE A 62 -6.72 -7.01 9.27
C ILE A 62 -6.00 -5.73 9.72
N MET A 63 -6.72 -4.77 10.27
CA MET A 63 -6.17 -3.49 10.72
C MET A 63 -5.14 -3.68 11.83
N SER A 64 -5.47 -4.46 12.87
CA SER A 64 -4.56 -4.71 14.00
C SER A 64 -3.25 -5.34 13.56
N ARG A 65 -3.27 -6.27 12.60
CA ARG A 65 -2.03 -6.84 12.02
C ARG A 65 -1.18 -5.80 11.33
N ARG A 66 -1.75 -4.87 10.56
CA ARG A 66 -1.01 -3.82 9.86
C ARG A 66 -0.41 -2.82 10.85
N GLU A 67 -1.22 -2.40 11.81
CA GLU A 67 -0.84 -1.42 12.81
C GLU A 67 0.23 -1.96 13.75
N ALA A 68 0.22 -3.26 14.06
CA ALA A 68 1.29 -3.91 14.81
C ALA A 68 2.68 -3.81 14.14
N PHE A 69 2.72 -3.62 12.82
CA PHE A 69 3.95 -3.37 12.05
C PHE A 69 4.16 -1.88 11.75
N GLY A 70 3.40 -0.97 12.36
CA GLY A 70 3.51 0.47 12.10
C GLY A 70 3.04 0.90 10.71
N VAL A 71 2.21 0.08 10.05
CA VAL A 71 1.62 0.39 8.75
C VAL A 71 0.20 0.90 8.96
N ARG A 72 -0.07 2.12 8.50
CA ARG A 72 -1.40 2.73 8.56
C ARG A 72 -2.31 2.12 7.50
N PHE A 73 -3.46 1.60 7.91
CA PHE A 73 -4.50 1.19 6.97
C PHE A 73 -5.25 2.40 6.41
N VAL A 74 -5.31 2.51 5.08
CA VAL A 74 -6.08 3.54 4.36
C VAL A 74 -7.28 2.86 3.71
N ASN A 75 -8.48 3.23 4.15
CA ASN A 75 -9.71 2.69 3.57
C ASN A 75 -9.93 3.27 2.17
N LYS A 76 -10.26 2.41 1.20
CA LYS A 76 -10.58 2.76 -0.19
C LYS A 76 -11.61 3.88 -0.30
N VAL A 77 -12.64 3.86 0.55
CA VAL A 77 -13.65 4.94 0.58
C VAL A 77 -13.02 6.20 1.17
N GLY A 78 -12.89 7.25 0.35
CA GLY A 78 -12.24 8.50 0.75
C GLY A 78 -10.71 8.45 0.76
N ALA A 79 -10.10 7.37 0.25
CA ALA A 79 -8.67 7.13 0.28
C ALA A 79 -7.83 8.30 -0.26
N MET A 80 -8.29 8.93 -1.35
CA MET A 80 -7.53 9.98 -2.03
C MET A 80 -7.12 11.11 -1.08
N LYS A 81 -8.04 11.55 -0.20
CA LYS A 81 -7.77 12.62 0.76
C LYS A 81 -6.69 12.21 1.77
N GLU A 82 -6.78 10.98 2.29
CA GLU A 82 -5.81 10.45 3.25
C GLU A 82 -4.44 10.21 2.61
N LEU A 83 -4.40 9.72 1.37
CA LEU A 83 -3.16 9.53 0.61
C LEU A 83 -2.47 10.87 0.35
N ILE A 84 -3.19 11.88 -0.16
CA ILE A 84 -2.64 13.23 -0.35
C ILE A 84 -2.06 13.77 0.96
N LYS A 85 -2.78 13.62 2.08
CA LYS A 85 -2.30 14.06 3.39
C LYS A 85 -0.99 13.38 3.78
N MET A 86 -0.85 12.07 3.53
CA MET A 86 0.38 11.33 3.81
C MET A 86 1.54 11.79 2.92
N TYR A 87 1.29 11.96 1.62
CA TYR A 87 2.31 12.39 0.67
C TYR A 87 2.76 13.84 0.88
N ASN A 88 1.86 14.73 1.30
CA ASN A 88 2.19 16.12 1.65
C ASN A 88 3.15 16.23 2.85
N GLN A 89 3.38 15.16 3.62
CA GLN A 89 4.40 15.13 4.67
C GLN A 89 5.82 14.95 4.12
N GLY A 90 5.97 14.63 2.83
CA GLY A 90 7.26 14.45 2.18
C GLY A 90 7.99 13.16 2.54
N ASN A 91 7.32 12.22 3.21
CA ASN A 91 7.87 10.91 3.60
C ASN A 91 6.91 9.73 3.35
N GLY A 92 5.91 9.90 2.50
CA GLY A 92 4.86 8.89 2.26
C GLY A 92 5.39 7.66 1.50
N LEU A 93 5.10 6.46 2.02
CA LEU A 93 5.41 5.20 1.37
C LEU A 93 4.18 4.29 1.44
N VAL A 94 3.39 4.22 0.37
CA VAL A 94 2.12 3.48 0.39
C VAL A 94 2.13 2.30 -0.57
N GLY A 95 1.68 1.15 -0.07
CA GLY A 95 1.36 -0.04 -0.87
C GLY A 95 -0.06 -0.01 -1.41
N ILE A 96 -0.22 -0.25 -2.72
CA ILE A 96 -1.51 -0.29 -3.41
C ILE A 96 -1.63 -1.58 -4.21
N LEU A 97 -2.76 -2.28 -4.03
CA LEU A 97 -3.17 -3.39 -4.88
C LEU A 97 -3.93 -2.85 -6.10
N VAL A 98 -3.46 -3.17 -7.31
CA VAL A 98 -3.94 -2.54 -8.56
C VAL A 98 -4.79 -3.46 -9.45
N ASP A 99 -4.81 -4.75 -9.17
CA ASP A 99 -5.48 -5.80 -9.97
C ASP A 99 -6.91 -6.09 -9.52
N GLN A 100 -7.53 -5.17 -8.78
CA GLN A 100 -8.92 -5.33 -8.33
C GLN A 100 -9.90 -4.81 -9.37
N ASN A 101 -11.05 -5.49 -9.46
CA ASN A 101 -12.17 -4.97 -10.24
C ASN A 101 -12.64 -3.61 -9.68
N VAL A 102 -12.92 -2.68 -10.57
CA VAL A 102 -13.37 -1.31 -10.28
C VAL A 102 -14.65 -1.03 -11.03
N VAL A 103 -15.55 -0.28 -10.40
CA VAL A 103 -16.70 0.27 -11.15
C VAL A 103 -16.15 1.29 -12.16
N PRO A 104 -16.65 1.35 -13.41
CA PRO A 104 -16.09 2.21 -14.44
C PRO A 104 -15.99 3.70 -14.06
N LYS A 105 -16.89 4.18 -13.19
CA LYS A 105 -16.86 5.56 -12.68
C LYS A 105 -15.69 5.87 -11.73
N ASP A 106 -15.11 4.85 -11.09
CA ASP A 106 -14.08 4.98 -10.05
C ASP A 106 -12.74 4.35 -10.48
N GLY A 107 -12.56 4.09 -11.78
CA GLY A 107 -11.37 3.42 -12.29
C GLY A 107 -11.18 3.52 -13.80
N VAL A 108 -10.09 2.95 -14.28
CA VAL A 108 -9.73 2.95 -15.70
C VAL A 108 -9.86 1.53 -16.23
N VAL A 109 -10.65 1.35 -17.29
CA VAL A 109 -10.75 0.06 -17.99
C VAL A 109 -9.49 -0.11 -18.83
N VAL A 110 -8.73 -1.18 -18.55
CA VAL A 110 -7.50 -1.51 -19.27
C VAL A 110 -7.59 -2.92 -19.82
N LYS A 111 -6.89 -3.17 -20.93
CA LYS A 111 -6.69 -4.54 -21.41
C LYS A 111 -5.76 -5.26 -20.43
N PHE A 112 -6.26 -6.29 -19.77
CA PHE A 112 -5.50 -7.06 -18.78
C PHE A 112 -5.50 -8.53 -19.18
N PHE A 113 -4.34 -9.01 -19.62
CA PHE A 113 -4.18 -10.21 -20.43
C PHE A 113 -4.96 -10.14 -21.76
N ASN A 114 -4.54 -10.94 -22.75
CA ASN A 114 -5.17 -11.00 -24.07
C ASN A 114 -6.14 -12.17 -24.11
#